data_AF-A0A2A4R4S6-F1
#
_entry.id   AF-A0A2A4R4S6-F1
#
_cell.length_a   1.000
_cell.length_b   1.000
_cell.length_c   1.000
_cell.angle_alpha   90.00
_cell.angle_beta   90.00
_cell.angle_gamma   90.00
#
_symmetry.space_group_name_H-M   'P 1'
#
loop_
_entity.id
_entity.type
_entity.pdbx_description
1 polymer ?
#
loop_
_entity_poly.entity_id
_entity_poly.type
_entity_poly.pdbx_seq_one_letter_code
_entity_poly.pdbx_strand_id
1 'polypeptide(L)'
;MNKPLFLLAFLIFTSTAYSQKLKTYYINYKSEKTSKVNAKFKRTVQKQHNIWVVQDYYLNDSLKRTGNFTNKKLTHKTGIFTGYYLNGKMSQTFVCENNLKHGDEKFYYITGNVSRLAHYNKGEATGKWIWYNEDGSIENELDNINSNILNDNYAKAEYPGGKKKLNEYIRKVDYQLRNGNMVYNGKTITAFQINEEGNVSDVDIIVKGTKQMDSAIIKHLYNMPKWRAYKKNGKYVTSNYVLPITFGKQNKTKLSSKIIGDAFYNSSVKDYKAEKYDKAVFKLKKAINYNHMEAKYYFLLGHSYYQLKKQDFACENWTIANSLDSGILKKEITDICNLK
;
A
#
# COMPACT_ATOMS: atom_id res chain seq x y z
N MET A 1 43.38 -1.74 71.33
CA MET A 1 42.05 -1.90 70.70
C MET A 1 42.19 -1.59 69.22
N ASN A 2 42.41 -2.62 68.41
CA ASN A 2 42.66 -2.49 66.97
C ASN A 2 41.34 -2.57 66.20
N LYS A 3 41.05 -1.57 65.36
CA LYS A 3 39.92 -1.57 64.43
C LYS A 3 40.30 -2.34 63.15
N PRO A 4 39.45 -3.23 62.60
CA PRO A 4 39.73 -3.85 61.32
C PRO A 4 39.35 -2.91 60.17
N LEU A 5 40.29 -2.76 59.23
CA LEU A 5 40.14 -2.04 57.98
C LEU A 5 39.50 -2.98 56.94
N PHE A 6 38.24 -2.74 56.56
CA PHE A 6 37.58 -3.50 55.48
C PHE A 6 37.99 -2.93 54.12
N LEU A 7 38.79 -3.69 53.37
CA LEU A 7 39.12 -3.44 51.97
C LEU A 7 37.93 -3.85 51.09
N LEU A 8 37.25 -2.87 50.50
CA LEU A 8 36.17 -3.09 49.54
C LEU A 8 36.79 -3.43 48.17
N ALA A 9 36.79 -4.71 47.79
CA ALA A 9 37.22 -5.14 46.46
C ALA A 9 36.13 -4.81 45.42
N PHE A 10 36.37 -3.81 44.58
CA PHE A 10 35.53 -3.49 43.42
C PHE A 10 35.79 -4.53 42.31
N LEU A 11 34.96 -5.56 42.23
CA LEU A 11 34.89 -6.47 41.08
C LEU A 11 34.23 -5.74 39.91
N ILE A 12 35.05 -5.17 39.03
CA ILE A 12 34.61 -4.64 37.74
C ILE A 12 34.28 -5.84 36.85
N PHE A 13 33.01 -6.24 36.83
CA PHE A 13 32.49 -7.12 35.78
C PHE A 13 32.47 -6.32 34.46
N THR A 14 33.50 -6.49 33.63
CA THR A 14 33.46 -6.03 32.25
C THR A 14 32.55 -6.96 31.45
N SER A 15 31.26 -6.63 31.38
CA SER A 15 30.39 -7.28 30.41
C SER A 15 30.92 -6.93 29.02
N THR A 16 31.52 -7.89 28.33
CA THR A 16 31.84 -7.79 26.91
C THR A 16 30.52 -7.71 26.14
N ALA A 17 29.99 -6.50 26.00
CA ALA A 17 28.89 -6.23 25.11
C ALA A 17 29.39 -6.47 23.68
N TYR A 18 29.19 -7.68 23.17
CA TYR A 18 29.36 -7.98 21.75
C TYR A 18 28.36 -7.12 20.98
N SER A 19 28.80 -5.94 20.56
CA SER A 19 28.04 -5.10 19.63
C SER A 19 27.92 -5.85 18.31
N GLN A 20 26.83 -6.61 18.15
CA GLN A 20 26.52 -7.30 16.91
C GLN A 20 26.33 -6.25 15.82
N LYS A 21 27.16 -6.31 14.77
CA LYS A 21 27.21 -5.32 13.70
C LYS A 21 25.85 -5.14 13.02
N LEU A 22 25.19 -4.02 13.30
CA LEU A 22 23.97 -3.59 12.62
C LEU A 22 24.28 -3.31 11.15
N LYS A 23 23.55 -3.95 10.23
CA LYS A 23 23.71 -3.73 8.79
C LYS A 23 22.57 -2.89 8.25
N THR A 24 22.90 -1.78 7.58
CA THR A 24 21.93 -0.86 6.99
C THR A 24 22.07 -0.79 5.47
N TYR A 25 20.95 -0.83 4.73
CA TYR A 25 20.92 -0.66 3.27
C TYR A 25 19.53 -0.27 2.77
N TYR A 26 19.42 0.14 1.50
CA TYR A 26 18.16 0.54 0.89
C TYR A 26 17.49 -0.60 0.11
N ILE A 27 16.15 -0.61 0.10
CA ILE A 27 15.33 -1.58 -0.64
C ILE A 27 14.24 -0.91 -1.48
N ASN A 28 13.82 -1.58 -2.55
CA ASN A 28 12.70 -1.17 -3.39
C ASN A 28 11.36 -1.78 -2.90
N TYR A 29 10.25 -1.55 -3.61
CA TYR A 29 8.92 -2.11 -3.27
C TYR A 29 8.87 -3.65 -3.28
N LYS A 30 9.80 -4.34 -3.95
CA LYS A 30 9.93 -5.80 -3.96
C LYS A 30 10.81 -6.33 -2.81
N SER A 31 11.24 -5.46 -1.90
CA SER A 31 12.21 -5.79 -0.83
C SER A 31 13.61 -6.18 -1.35
N GLU A 32 13.93 -5.85 -2.61
CA GLU A 32 15.24 -6.11 -3.21
C GLU A 32 16.19 -4.95 -2.87
N LYS A 33 17.46 -5.26 -2.57
CA LYS A 33 18.50 -4.26 -2.29
C LYS A 33 18.70 -3.35 -3.51
N THR A 34 18.83 -2.05 -3.29
CA THR A 34 18.96 -1.03 -4.35
C THR A 34 19.83 0.16 -3.92
N SER A 35 20.16 1.06 -4.85
CA SER A 35 20.77 2.36 -4.57
C SER A 35 19.78 3.33 -3.89
N LYS A 36 20.29 4.36 -3.21
CA LYS A 36 19.48 5.39 -2.53
C LYS A 36 18.48 6.08 -3.48
N VAL A 37 18.88 6.36 -4.71
CA VAL A 37 18.05 7.01 -5.74
C VAL A 37 16.79 6.20 -6.07
N ASN A 38 16.90 4.87 -6.05
CA ASN A 38 15.80 3.95 -6.38
C ASN A 38 15.10 3.40 -5.12
N ALA A 39 15.53 3.84 -3.94
CA ALA A 39 15.03 3.35 -2.67
C ALA A 39 13.57 3.73 -2.45
N LYS A 40 12.88 2.85 -1.72
CA LYS A 40 11.56 3.11 -1.16
C LYS A 40 11.56 2.99 0.35
N PHE A 41 12.45 2.16 0.87
CA PHE A 41 12.61 1.96 2.30
C PHE A 41 14.10 1.82 2.64
N LYS A 42 14.45 2.15 3.87
CA LYS A 42 15.72 1.80 4.50
C LYS A 42 15.50 0.52 5.31
N ARG A 43 16.46 -0.41 5.29
CA ARG A 43 16.42 -1.66 6.05
C ARG A 43 17.59 -1.72 7.01
N THR A 44 17.33 -2.11 8.24
CA THR A 44 18.33 -2.56 9.21
C THR A 44 18.19 -4.05 9.45
N VAL A 45 19.32 -4.72 9.66
CA VAL A 45 19.39 -6.15 9.96
C VAL A 45 20.39 -6.37 11.08
N GLN A 46 19.97 -7.06 12.13
CA GLN A 46 20.80 -7.46 13.25
C GLN A 46 20.60 -8.95 13.54
N LYS A 47 21.69 -9.70 13.71
CA LYS A 47 21.60 -11.10 14.12
C LYS A 47 21.58 -11.17 15.65
N GLN A 48 20.47 -11.54 16.25
CA GLN A 48 20.34 -11.76 17.70
C GLN A 48 20.18 -13.26 17.96
N HIS A 49 21.14 -13.89 18.63
CA HIS A 49 21.18 -15.35 18.83
C HIS A 49 21.00 -16.11 17.49
N ASN A 50 19.91 -16.88 17.35
CA ASN A 50 19.58 -17.70 16.17
C ASN A 50 18.60 -17.00 15.21
N ILE A 51 18.23 -15.76 15.46
CA ILE A 51 17.30 -14.98 14.63
C ILE A 51 17.94 -13.74 14.03
N TRP A 52 17.46 -13.34 12.87
CA TRP A 52 17.79 -12.10 12.19
C TRP A 52 16.62 -11.16 12.35
N VAL A 53 16.78 -10.16 13.20
CA VAL A 53 15.81 -9.11 13.44
C VAL A 53 15.95 -8.07 12.33
N VAL A 54 14.84 -7.80 11.65
CA VAL A 54 14.77 -6.88 10.51
C VAL A 54 13.79 -5.76 10.81
N GLN A 55 14.24 -4.53 10.58
CA GLN A 55 13.37 -3.36 10.61
C GLN A 55 13.48 -2.65 9.27
N ASP A 56 12.33 -2.39 8.65
CA ASP A 56 12.21 -1.51 7.50
C ASP A 56 11.67 -0.18 7.96
N TYR A 57 12.21 0.90 7.39
CA TYR A 57 11.85 2.28 7.66
C TYR A 57 11.46 2.96 6.36
N TYR A 58 10.51 3.88 6.46
CA TYR A 58 10.29 4.89 5.45
C TYR A 58 11.54 5.77 5.28
N LEU A 59 11.61 6.56 4.20
CA LEU A 59 12.79 7.38 3.92
C LEU A 59 12.93 8.60 4.84
N ASN A 60 11.87 8.95 5.60
CA ASN A 60 11.91 9.91 6.71
C ASN A 60 12.27 9.24 8.06
N ASP A 61 12.78 8.02 8.03
CA ASP A 61 13.20 7.23 9.20
C ASP A 61 12.10 6.79 10.17
N SER A 62 10.83 7.04 9.85
CA SER A 62 9.71 6.42 10.56
C SER A 62 9.66 4.91 10.30
N LEU A 63 9.29 4.13 11.32
CA LEU A 63 9.25 2.67 11.24
C LEU A 63 8.14 2.23 10.26
N LYS A 64 8.46 1.35 9.32
CA LYS A 64 7.52 0.79 8.33
C LYS A 64 7.09 -0.62 8.67
N ARG A 65 8.04 -1.44 9.12
CA ARG A 65 7.83 -2.86 9.39
C ARG A 65 8.90 -3.43 10.30
N THR A 66 8.53 -4.38 11.14
CA THR A 66 9.44 -5.28 11.84
C THR A 66 9.15 -6.73 11.47
N GLY A 67 10.14 -7.60 11.64
CA GLY A 67 9.96 -9.04 11.49
C GLY A 67 11.24 -9.82 11.68
N ASN A 68 11.10 -11.13 11.88
CA ASN A 68 12.22 -12.01 12.21
C ASN A 68 12.42 -13.09 11.15
N PHE A 69 13.68 -13.49 10.97
CA PHE A 69 14.07 -14.53 10.03
C PHE A 69 15.04 -15.51 10.67
N THR A 70 14.96 -16.79 10.32
CA THR A 70 15.92 -17.80 10.81
C THR A 70 17.19 -17.88 9.97
N ASN A 71 17.23 -17.21 8.81
CA ASN A 71 18.37 -17.25 7.91
C ASN A 71 18.88 -15.87 7.45
N LYS A 72 20.19 -15.79 7.17
CA LYS A 72 20.86 -14.55 6.73
C LYS A 72 20.35 -13.99 5.41
N LYS A 73 19.79 -14.86 4.55
CA LYS A 73 19.20 -14.47 3.26
C LYS A 73 17.83 -13.80 3.41
N LEU A 74 17.26 -13.77 4.62
CA LEU A 74 15.94 -13.18 4.92
C LEU A 74 14.82 -13.80 4.08
N THR A 75 14.90 -15.11 3.85
CA THR A 75 13.87 -15.86 3.11
C THR A 75 13.05 -16.77 4.03
N HIS A 76 13.56 -17.09 5.22
CA HIS A 76 12.88 -17.97 6.19
C HIS A 76 12.25 -17.14 7.32
N LYS A 77 11.01 -16.67 7.12
CA LYS A 77 10.25 -15.86 8.07
C LYS A 77 9.83 -16.67 9.29
N THR A 78 9.89 -16.04 10.46
CA THR A 78 9.43 -16.63 11.73
C THR A 78 8.93 -15.53 12.68
N GLY A 79 8.10 -15.90 13.64
CA GLY A 79 7.59 -15.01 14.68
C GLY A 79 6.67 -13.92 14.16
N ILE A 80 6.55 -12.85 14.93
CA ILE A 80 5.60 -11.76 14.67
C ILE A 80 6.20 -10.80 13.64
N PHE A 81 5.37 -10.42 12.67
CA PHE A 81 5.60 -9.31 11.76
C PHE A 81 4.61 -8.21 12.08
N THR A 82 5.11 -6.98 12.22
CA THR A 82 4.28 -5.80 12.44
C THR A 82 4.56 -4.78 11.36
N GLY A 83 3.52 -4.27 10.72
CA GLY A 83 3.57 -3.14 9.80
C GLY A 83 3.03 -1.88 10.45
N TYR A 84 3.56 -0.73 10.03
CA TYR A 84 3.13 0.59 10.49
C TYR A 84 2.80 1.49 9.30
N TYR A 85 1.89 2.42 9.53
CA TYR A 85 1.63 3.60 8.70
C TYR A 85 2.66 4.71 9.00
N LEU A 86 2.70 5.76 8.17
CA LEU A 86 3.65 6.87 8.34
C LEU A 86 3.41 7.72 9.59
N ASN A 87 2.19 7.74 10.10
CA ASN A 87 1.85 8.35 11.40
C ASN A 87 2.32 7.50 12.60
N GLY A 88 3.00 6.37 12.35
CA GLY A 88 3.50 5.48 13.40
C GLY A 88 2.46 4.50 13.95
N LYS A 89 1.18 4.61 13.56
CA LYS A 89 0.14 3.66 13.97
C LYS A 89 0.31 2.31 13.26
N MET A 90 -0.08 1.23 13.91
CA MET A 90 0.00 -0.11 13.34
C MET A 90 -0.89 -0.19 12.10
N SER A 91 -0.43 -0.87 11.04
CA SER A 91 -1.21 -1.16 9.83
C SER A 91 -1.60 -2.62 9.73
N GLN A 92 -0.77 -3.51 10.28
CA GLN A 92 -0.95 -4.95 10.19
C GLN A 92 -0.11 -5.67 11.23
N THR A 93 -0.60 -6.78 11.77
CA THR A 93 0.19 -7.78 12.49
C THR A 93 -0.13 -9.17 11.97
N PHE A 94 0.86 -10.04 11.89
CA PHE A 94 0.64 -11.47 11.62
C PHE A 94 1.81 -12.28 12.18
N VAL A 95 1.56 -13.55 12.50
CA VAL A 95 2.60 -14.49 12.93
C VAL A 95 2.96 -15.42 11.78
N CYS A 96 4.24 -15.71 11.65
CA CYS A 96 4.75 -16.73 10.74
C CYS A 96 5.41 -17.87 11.52
N GLU A 97 5.07 -19.10 11.14
CA GLU A 97 5.77 -20.30 11.56
C GLU A 97 6.26 -21.02 10.29
N ASN A 98 7.57 -21.27 10.19
CA ASN A 98 8.18 -21.95 9.04
C ASN A 98 7.75 -21.38 7.68
N ASN A 99 7.79 -20.04 7.54
CA ASN A 99 7.32 -19.26 6.37
C ASN A 99 5.82 -19.17 6.13
N LEU A 100 5.00 -19.89 6.87
CA LEU A 100 3.56 -19.93 6.70
C LEU A 100 2.89 -19.04 7.73
N LYS A 101 1.81 -18.34 7.36
CA LYS A 101 1.01 -17.59 8.33
C LYS A 101 0.37 -18.56 9.32
N HIS A 102 0.41 -18.23 10.59
CA HIS A 102 -0.19 -19.03 11.65
C HIS A 102 -0.78 -18.10 12.72
N GLY A 103 -1.89 -18.49 13.33
CA GLY A 103 -2.61 -17.66 14.30
C GLY A 103 -3.30 -16.46 13.68
N ASP A 104 -3.52 -15.44 14.51
CA ASP A 104 -4.26 -14.25 14.14
C ASP A 104 -3.42 -13.27 13.30
N GLU A 105 -4.06 -12.77 12.26
CA GLU A 105 -3.65 -11.61 11.49
C GLU A 105 -4.64 -10.48 11.72
N LYS A 106 -4.14 -9.32 12.14
CA LYS A 106 -4.94 -8.10 12.33
C LYS A 106 -4.53 -7.07 11.30
N PHE A 107 -5.52 -6.39 10.74
CA PHE A 107 -5.34 -5.18 9.93
C PHE A 107 -5.97 -4.03 10.68
N TYR A 108 -5.39 -2.86 10.51
CA TYR A 108 -5.78 -1.65 11.22
C TYR A 108 -6.12 -0.56 10.20
N TYR A 109 -7.06 0.30 10.54
CA TYR A 109 -7.25 1.58 9.86
C TYR A 109 -6.11 2.54 10.18
N ILE A 110 -6.00 3.61 9.40
CA ILE A 110 -4.96 4.63 9.60
C ILE A 110 -5.07 5.32 10.97
N THR A 111 -6.28 5.32 11.55
CA THR A 111 -6.66 5.77 12.89
C THR A 111 -6.16 4.86 14.00
N GLY A 112 -5.76 3.63 13.69
CA GLY A 112 -5.32 2.61 14.65
C GLY A 112 -6.42 1.64 15.09
N ASN A 113 -7.67 1.86 14.69
CA ASN A 113 -8.77 0.92 14.96
C ASN A 113 -8.61 -0.36 14.13
N VAL A 114 -9.04 -1.51 14.64
CA VAL A 114 -8.97 -2.78 13.89
C VAL A 114 -9.96 -2.71 12.72
N SER A 115 -9.50 -2.99 11.50
CA SER A 115 -10.35 -3.08 10.30
C SER A 115 -10.70 -4.52 9.93
N ARG A 116 -9.81 -5.46 10.28
CA ARG A 116 -10.03 -6.88 10.01
C ARG A 116 -9.26 -7.76 10.97
N LEU A 117 -9.91 -8.80 11.46
CA LEU A 117 -9.32 -9.94 12.14
C LEU A 117 -9.47 -11.18 11.25
N ALA A 118 -8.38 -11.90 11.02
CA ALA A 118 -8.36 -13.11 10.20
C ALA A 118 -7.49 -14.16 10.88
N HIS A 119 -7.97 -15.40 10.97
CA HIS A 119 -7.20 -16.51 11.53
C HIS A 119 -6.64 -17.40 10.42
N TYR A 120 -5.41 -17.90 10.64
CA TYR A 120 -4.71 -18.78 9.72
C TYR A 120 -4.10 -19.97 10.45
N ASN A 121 -4.14 -21.15 9.85
CA ASN A 121 -3.39 -22.30 10.30
C ASN A 121 -2.45 -22.78 9.18
N LYS A 122 -1.14 -22.62 9.38
CA LYS A 122 -0.09 -23.07 8.43
C LYS A 122 -0.34 -22.60 6.99
N GLY A 123 -0.74 -21.34 6.85
CA GLY A 123 -0.96 -20.67 5.57
C GLY A 123 -2.39 -20.77 5.04
N GLU A 124 -3.21 -21.66 5.61
CA GLU A 124 -4.62 -21.80 5.24
C GLU A 124 -5.49 -20.87 6.06
N ALA A 125 -6.43 -20.19 5.41
CA ALA A 125 -7.41 -19.37 6.09
C ALA A 125 -8.38 -20.29 6.85
N THR A 126 -8.56 -20.06 8.15
CA THR A 126 -9.38 -20.89 9.03
C THR A 126 -10.12 -20.02 10.06
N GLY A 127 -11.00 -20.65 10.84
CA GLY A 127 -11.68 -20.01 11.97
C GLY A 127 -12.64 -18.90 11.57
N LYS A 128 -12.80 -17.92 12.47
CA LYS A 128 -13.65 -16.74 12.26
C LYS A 128 -12.84 -15.60 11.66
N TRP A 129 -13.38 -14.99 10.61
CA TRP A 129 -12.88 -13.72 10.07
C TRP A 129 -13.91 -12.63 10.32
N ILE A 130 -13.45 -11.47 10.79
CA ILE A 130 -14.31 -10.33 11.13
C ILE A 130 -13.77 -9.10 10.43
N TRP A 131 -14.66 -8.36 9.79
CA TRP A 131 -14.43 -7.04 9.23
C TRP A 131 -15.17 -6.03 10.10
N TYR A 132 -14.50 -4.94 10.44
CA TYR A 132 -15.04 -3.90 11.30
C TYR A 132 -15.19 -2.61 10.51
N ASN A 133 -16.19 -1.81 10.83
CA ASN A 133 -16.26 -0.41 10.46
C ASN A 133 -15.28 0.41 11.33
N GLU A 134 -15.10 1.67 10.98
CA GLU A 134 -14.17 2.56 11.70
C GLU A 134 -14.54 2.76 13.18
N ASP A 135 -15.84 2.81 13.48
CA ASP A 135 -16.36 2.95 14.85
C ASP A 135 -16.23 1.67 15.69
N GLY A 136 -15.65 0.60 15.12
CA GLY A 136 -15.48 -0.69 15.76
C GLY A 136 -16.71 -1.61 15.67
N SER A 137 -17.81 -1.17 15.06
CA SER A 137 -18.95 -2.06 14.78
C SER A 137 -18.57 -3.13 13.74
N ILE A 138 -19.20 -4.31 13.81
CA ILE A 138 -18.93 -5.39 12.86
C ILE A 138 -19.59 -5.04 11.51
N GLU A 139 -18.78 -4.92 10.46
CA GLU A 139 -19.24 -4.78 9.07
C GLU A 139 -19.70 -6.13 8.51
N ASN A 140 -18.92 -7.18 8.78
CA ASN A 140 -19.19 -8.54 8.34
C ASN A 140 -18.44 -9.54 9.21
N GLU A 141 -18.96 -10.75 9.34
CA GLU A 141 -18.23 -11.87 9.90
C GLU A 141 -18.48 -13.13 9.09
N LEU A 142 -17.49 -14.01 9.05
CA LEU A 142 -17.60 -15.32 8.41
C LEU A 142 -16.98 -16.36 9.34
N ASP A 143 -17.71 -17.44 9.57
CA ASP A 143 -17.29 -18.56 10.41
C ASP A 143 -16.77 -19.74 9.61
N ASN A 144 -15.97 -20.59 10.26
CA ASN A 144 -15.41 -21.83 9.70
C ASN A 144 -14.76 -21.62 8.33
N ILE A 145 -14.03 -20.51 8.19
CA ILE A 145 -13.45 -20.07 6.93
C ILE A 145 -12.62 -21.18 6.28
N ASN A 146 -12.80 -21.31 4.97
CA ASN A 146 -11.90 -22.01 4.07
C ASN A 146 -11.84 -21.24 2.74
N SER A 147 -11.02 -21.71 1.80
CA SER A 147 -10.87 -21.05 0.50
C SER A 147 -12.18 -20.90 -0.29
N ASN A 148 -13.10 -21.87 -0.20
CA ASN A 148 -14.38 -21.80 -0.93
C ASN A 148 -15.28 -20.72 -0.35
N ILE A 149 -15.47 -20.70 0.98
CA ILE A 149 -16.27 -19.67 1.66
C ILE A 149 -15.72 -18.27 1.38
N LEU A 150 -14.39 -18.11 1.39
CA LEU A 150 -13.78 -16.83 1.03
C LEU A 150 -14.05 -16.44 -0.42
N ASN A 151 -13.92 -17.36 -1.38
CA ASN A 151 -14.16 -17.07 -2.80
C ASN A 151 -15.64 -16.78 -3.09
N ASP A 152 -16.55 -17.43 -2.36
CA ASP A 152 -17.99 -17.23 -2.48
C ASP A 152 -18.43 -15.87 -1.96
N ASN A 153 -17.69 -15.29 -1.01
CA ASN A 153 -17.98 -13.99 -0.41
C ASN A 153 -17.15 -12.84 -0.99
N TYR A 154 -15.89 -13.11 -1.34
CA TYR A 154 -14.90 -12.13 -1.79
C TYR A 154 -14.15 -12.61 -3.02
N ALA A 155 -14.43 -11.99 -4.16
CA ALA A 155 -13.75 -12.28 -5.41
C ALA A 155 -13.36 -10.97 -6.11
N LYS A 156 -12.10 -10.85 -6.53
CA LYS A 156 -11.66 -9.69 -7.33
C LYS A 156 -12.38 -9.65 -8.67
N ALA A 157 -12.61 -8.44 -9.18
CA ALA A 157 -13.09 -8.29 -10.54
C ALA A 157 -12.09 -8.93 -11.52
N GLU A 158 -12.61 -9.72 -12.46
CA GLU A 158 -11.80 -10.53 -13.36
C GLU A 158 -12.31 -10.47 -14.80
N TYR A 159 -11.40 -10.15 -15.71
CA TYR A 159 -11.67 -10.15 -17.14
C TYR A 159 -11.97 -11.58 -17.63
N PRO A 160 -12.88 -11.81 -18.59
CA PRO A 160 -13.17 -13.14 -19.11
C PRO A 160 -11.93 -13.84 -19.66
N GLY A 161 -11.59 -15.01 -19.09
CA GLY A 161 -10.36 -15.75 -19.42
C GLY A 161 -9.08 -15.15 -18.82
N GLY A 162 -9.22 -14.27 -17.83
CA GLY A 162 -8.16 -13.76 -16.98
C GLY A 162 -7.20 -12.80 -17.66
N LYS A 163 -6.07 -12.56 -16.98
CA LYS A 163 -5.06 -11.57 -17.39
C LYS A 163 -4.47 -11.82 -18.79
N LYS A 164 -4.35 -13.08 -19.20
CA LYS A 164 -3.82 -13.44 -20.54
C LYS A 164 -4.75 -12.92 -21.63
N LYS A 165 -6.06 -13.20 -21.52
CA LYS A 165 -7.07 -12.74 -22.48
C LYS A 165 -7.27 -11.23 -22.46
N LEU A 166 -7.15 -10.60 -21.28
CA LEU A 166 -7.12 -9.14 -21.18
C LEU A 166 -5.96 -8.55 -22.00
N ASN A 167 -4.74 -9.09 -21.86
CA ASN A 167 -3.59 -8.60 -22.62
C ASN A 167 -3.74 -8.83 -24.14
N GLU A 168 -4.34 -9.96 -24.55
CA GLU A 168 -4.67 -10.21 -25.96
C GLU A 168 -5.70 -9.19 -26.49
N TYR A 169 -6.72 -8.87 -25.71
CA TYR A 169 -7.73 -7.87 -26.07
C TYR A 169 -7.14 -6.47 -26.21
N ILE A 170 -6.29 -6.04 -25.27
CA ILE A 170 -5.66 -4.71 -25.29
C ILE A 170 -4.71 -4.52 -26.49
N ARG A 171 -4.09 -5.59 -26.99
CA ARG A 171 -3.25 -5.49 -28.20
C ARG A 171 -4.04 -5.16 -29.47
N LYS A 172 -5.36 -5.28 -29.44
CA LYS A 172 -6.26 -4.98 -30.57
C LYS A 172 -6.74 -3.53 -30.58
N VAL A 173 -6.30 -2.67 -29.66
CA VAL A 173 -6.62 -1.24 -29.71
C VAL A 173 -6.19 -0.71 -31.07
N ASP A 174 -7.12 -0.14 -31.84
CA ASP A 174 -6.83 0.52 -33.11
C ASP A 174 -6.30 1.93 -32.84
N TYR A 175 -5.00 2.13 -33.00
CA TYR A 175 -4.38 3.44 -32.90
C TYR A 175 -3.42 3.64 -34.07
N GLN A 176 -3.73 4.63 -34.91
CA GLN A 176 -2.90 5.03 -36.03
C GLN A 176 -1.64 5.72 -35.50
N LEU A 177 -0.52 4.99 -35.39
CA LEU A 177 0.79 5.57 -35.15
C LEU A 177 1.25 6.28 -36.43
N ARG A 178 0.88 7.55 -36.61
CA ARG A 178 1.49 8.37 -37.67
C ARG A 178 2.99 8.53 -37.35
N ASN A 179 3.83 8.01 -38.24
CA ASN A 179 5.29 8.05 -38.18
C ASN A 179 5.82 9.43 -37.76
N GLY A 180 6.68 9.46 -36.74
CA GLY A 180 7.64 10.56 -36.53
C GLY A 180 7.44 11.42 -35.28
N ASN A 181 6.25 11.47 -34.68
CA ASN A 181 6.10 12.19 -33.41
C ASN A 181 6.52 11.29 -32.25
N MET A 182 7.71 11.56 -31.71
CA MET A 182 8.25 11.00 -30.47
C MET A 182 7.15 10.88 -29.42
N VAL A 183 6.59 9.68 -29.26
CA VAL A 183 5.76 9.34 -28.11
C VAL A 183 6.70 9.39 -26.93
N TYR A 184 6.67 10.49 -26.17
CA TYR A 184 7.22 10.52 -24.83
C TYR A 184 6.47 9.44 -24.03
N ASN A 185 7.08 8.26 -23.99
CA ASN A 185 6.64 7.05 -23.31
C ASN A 185 5.44 6.36 -23.97
N GLY A 186 5.69 5.28 -24.73
CA GLY A 186 4.66 4.34 -25.20
C GLY A 186 3.98 3.54 -24.06
N LYS A 187 3.66 4.20 -22.94
CA LYS A 187 3.03 3.65 -21.75
C LYS A 187 1.97 4.62 -21.26
N THR A 188 0.72 4.21 -21.36
CA THR A 188 -0.44 4.88 -20.77
C THR A 188 -0.83 4.14 -19.50
N ILE A 189 -1.35 4.87 -18.52
CA ILE A 189 -1.99 4.26 -17.35
C ILE A 189 -3.42 4.72 -17.33
N THR A 190 -4.34 3.78 -17.22
CA THR A 190 -5.78 4.03 -17.18
C THR A 190 -6.32 3.65 -15.82
N ALA A 191 -7.35 4.34 -15.38
CA ALA A 191 -8.19 3.96 -14.25
C ALA A 191 -9.64 3.96 -14.73
N PHE A 192 -10.41 2.94 -14.36
CA PHE A 192 -11.82 2.83 -14.72
C PHE A 192 -12.56 2.03 -13.66
N GLN A 193 -13.88 2.03 -13.74
CA GLN A 193 -14.74 1.23 -12.88
C GLN A 193 -15.25 0.01 -13.63
N ILE A 194 -15.45 -1.07 -12.88
CA ILE A 194 -16.18 -2.26 -13.30
C ILE A 194 -17.42 -2.26 -12.41
N ASN A 195 -18.58 -2.05 -13.02
CA ASN A 195 -19.85 -2.00 -12.28
C ASN A 195 -20.32 -3.40 -11.85
N GLU A 196 -21.47 -3.46 -11.18
CA GLU A 196 -22.01 -4.69 -10.58
C GLU A 196 -22.38 -5.75 -11.63
N GLU A 197 -22.74 -5.31 -12.85
CA GLU A 197 -23.03 -6.17 -14.00
C GLU A 197 -21.76 -6.54 -14.81
N GLY A 198 -20.59 -6.05 -14.41
CA GLY A 198 -19.32 -6.33 -15.07
C GLY A 198 -18.97 -5.42 -16.24
N ASN A 199 -19.74 -4.38 -16.51
CA ASN A 199 -19.44 -3.40 -17.57
C ASN A 199 -18.36 -2.41 -17.11
N VAL A 200 -17.56 -1.94 -18.06
CA VAL A 200 -16.59 -0.86 -17.82
C VAL A 200 -17.29 0.49 -17.84
N SER A 201 -17.06 1.31 -16.82
CA SER A 201 -17.55 2.69 -16.70
C SER A 201 -16.43 3.64 -16.23
N ASP A 202 -16.68 4.94 -16.28
CA ASP A 202 -15.81 5.96 -15.66
C ASP A 202 -14.32 5.88 -16.04
N VAL A 203 -14.06 5.71 -17.34
CA VAL A 203 -12.69 5.63 -17.85
C VAL A 203 -11.97 6.97 -17.72
N ASP A 204 -10.79 6.94 -17.12
CA ASP A 204 -9.85 8.06 -17.00
C ASP A 204 -8.45 7.65 -17.46
N ILE A 205 -7.79 8.53 -18.22
CA ILE A 205 -6.41 8.37 -18.65
C ILE A 205 -5.51 9.13 -17.66
N ILE A 206 -4.88 8.37 -16.77
CA ILE A 206 -4.02 8.88 -15.70
C ILE A 206 -2.70 9.39 -16.27
N VAL A 207 -1.95 8.52 -16.97
CA VAL A 207 -0.76 8.92 -17.71
C VAL A 207 -1.14 9.01 -19.18
N LYS A 208 -1.26 10.24 -19.69
CA LYS A 208 -1.72 10.55 -21.06
C LYS A 208 -0.66 10.26 -22.10
N GLY A 209 -1.10 9.95 -23.32
CA GLY A 209 -0.26 10.06 -24.51
C GLY A 209 -0.81 11.11 -25.48
N THR A 210 -1.06 10.75 -26.74
CA THR A 210 -1.66 11.68 -27.71
C THR A 210 -3.19 11.69 -27.60
N LYS A 211 -3.82 12.79 -28.01
CA LYS A 211 -5.30 12.89 -28.02
C LYS A 211 -5.96 11.76 -28.81
N GLN A 212 -5.39 11.38 -29.97
CA GLN A 212 -5.91 10.28 -30.78
C GLN A 212 -5.79 8.93 -30.06
N MET A 213 -4.64 8.68 -29.42
CA MET A 213 -4.40 7.44 -28.71
C MET A 213 -5.28 7.33 -27.46
N ASP A 214 -5.38 8.40 -26.67
CA ASP A 214 -6.25 8.46 -25.50
C ASP A 214 -7.72 8.18 -25.90
N SER A 215 -8.22 8.80 -26.98
CA SER A 215 -9.57 8.54 -27.50
C SER A 215 -9.78 7.09 -27.95
N ALA A 216 -8.81 6.50 -28.66
CA ALA A 216 -8.87 5.12 -29.10
C ALA A 216 -8.90 4.14 -27.92
N ILE A 217 -8.06 4.38 -26.90
CA ILE A 217 -8.05 3.59 -25.67
C ILE A 217 -9.40 3.69 -24.97
N ILE A 218 -9.93 4.89 -24.77
CA ILE A 218 -11.22 5.10 -24.09
C ILE A 218 -12.32 4.30 -24.79
N LYS A 219 -12.43 4.42 -26.11
CA LYS A 219 -13.40 3.65 -26.92
C LYS A 219 -13.20 2.14 -26.74
N HIS A 220 -11.96 1.67 -26.77
CA HIS A 220 -11.64 0.25 -26.63
C HIS A 220 -11.96 -0.30 -25.23
N LEU A 221 -11.73 0.47 -24.17
CA LEU A 221 -12.04 0.06 -22.80
C LEU A 221 -13.56 -0.05 -22.57
N TYR A 222 -14.35 0.89 -23.11
CA TYR A 222 -15.82 0.81 -23.01
C TYR A 222 -16.42 -0.38 -23.78
N ASN A 223 -15.73 -0.87 -24.81
CA ASN A 223 -16.14 -2.04 -25.61
C ASN A 223 -15.66 -3.38 -25.04
N MET A 224 -15.14 -3.41 -23.81
CA MET A 224 -14.71 -4.66 -23.18
C MET A 224 -15.90 -5.61 -22.97
N PRO A 225 -15.69 -6.94 -23.10
CA PRO A 225 -16.68 -7.90 -22.67
C PRO A 225 -16.95 -7.76 -21.16
N LYS A 226 -18.14 -8.17 -20.73
CA LYS A 226 -18.53 -8.13 -19.32
C LYS A 226 -17.53 -8.91 -18.45
N TRP A 227 -16.97 -8.23 -17.46
CA TRP A 227 -16.11 -8.81 -16.45
C TRP A 227 -16.94 -9.60 -15.45
N ARG A 228 -16.32 -10.54 -14.74
CA ARG A 228 -16.86 -10.93 -13.43
C ARG A 228 -16.62 -9.74 -12.50
N ALA A 229 -17.69 -9.13 -11.99
CA ALA A 229 -17.59 -7.98 -11.10
C ALA A 229 -16.90 -8.33 -9.76
N TYR A 230 -16.51 -7.30 -9.01
CA TYR A 230 -15.97 -7.50 -7.67
C TYR A 230 -17.08 -8.02 -6.76
N LYS A 231 -16.84 -9.16 -6.10
CA LYS A 231 -17.75 -9.70 -5.11
C LYS A 231 -17.27 -9.30 -3.71
N LYS A 232 -18.19 -8.74 -2.92
CA LYS A 232 -17.99 -8.37 -1.51
C LYS A 232 -19.21 -8.81 -0.72
N ASN A 233 -19.01 -9.58 0.34
CA ASN A 233 -20.07 -10.13 1.19
C ASN A 233 -21.15 -10.86 0.36
N GLY A 234 -20.72 -11.66 -0.62
CA GLY A 234 -21.62 -12.43 -1.49
C GLY A 234 -22.28 -11.64 -2.62
N LYS A 235 -22.25 -10.29 -2.57
CA LYS A 235 -22.88 -9.40 -3.56
C LYS A 235 -21.84 -8.83 -4.54
N TYR A 236 -22.23 -8.68 -5.80
CA TYR A 236 -21.42 -7.95 -6.77
C TYR A 236 -21.54 -6.46 -6.51
N VAL A 237 -20.41 -5.75 -6.48
CA VAL A 237 -20.35 -4.31 -6.23
C VAL A 237 -19.38 -3.64 -7.19
N THR A 238 -19.61 -2.35 -7.46
CA THR A 238 -18.73 -1.56 -8.33
C THR A 238 -17.31 -1.49 -7.75
N SER A 239 -16.30 -1.63 -8.61
CA SER A 239 -14.90 -1.61 -8.20
C SER A 239 -14.00 -0.82 -9.14
N ASN A 240 -12.97 -0.17 -8.60
CA ASN A 240 -11.99 0.57 -9.38
C ASN A 240 -10.85 -0.36 -9.85
N TYR A 241 -10.48 -0.26 -11.12
CA TYR A 241 -9.40 -1.01 -11.76
C TYR A 241 -8.35 -0.06 -12.36
N VAL A 242 -7.07 -0.45 -12.30
CA VAL A 242 -5.97 0.31 -12.93
C VAL A 242 -5.27 -0.59 -13.93
N LEU A 243 -5.22 -0.16 -15.19
CA LEU A 243 -4.62 -0.91 -16.28
C LEU A 243 -3.52 -0.07 -16.97
N PRO A 244 -2.24 -0.43 -16.75
CA PRO A 244 -1.14 0.06 -17.57
C PRO A 244 -1.23 -0.57 -18.98
N ILE A 245 -1.22 0.26 -20.01
CA ILE A 245 -1.22 -0.13 -21.42
C ILE A 245 0.11 0.30 -22.03
N THR A 246 0.78 -0.60 -22.74
CA THR A 246 2.08 -0.32 -23.39
C THR A 246 1.95 -0.53 -24.89
N PHE A 247 2.48 0.42 -25.66
CA PHE A 247 2.42 0.47 -27.12
C PHE A 247 3.80 0.25 -27.73
N GLY A 248 3.84 -0.43 -28.88
CA GLY A 248 5.07 -0.66 -29.65
C GLY A 248 6.03 -1.71 -29.08
N LYS A 249 7.14 -1.95 -29.81
CA LYS A 249 8.20 -2.87 -29.39
C LYS A 249 9.12 -2.18 -28.37
N GLN A 250 9.03 -2.61 -27.12
CA GLN A 250 10.01 -2.46 -26.03
C GLN A 250 10.83 -1.15 -25.96
N ASN A 251 10.19 -0.02 -25.69
CA ASN A 251 10.93 1.05 -25.03
C ASN A 251 11.13 0.68 -23.55
N LYS A 252 12.39 0.37 -23.22
CA LYS A 252 12.86 -0.08 -21.89
C LYS A 252 12.73 0.99 -20.80
N THR A 253 12.45 2.25 -21.17
CA THR A 253 12.25 3.33 -20.20
C THR A 253 11.04 3.04 -19.33
N LYS A 254 11.31 2.77 -18.05
CA LYS A 254 10.32 2.58 -17.01
C LYS A 254 9.93 3.97 -16.50
N LEU A 255 8.65 4.33 -16.61
CA LEU A 255 8.11 5.54 -15.98
C LEU A 255 8.48 5.53 -14.49
N SER A 256 9.04 6.64 -14.01
CA SER A 256 9.41 6.77 -12.61
C SER A 256 8.15 6.74 -11.75
N SER A 257 8.24 6.18 -10.53
CA SER A 257 7.10 6.17 -9.62
C SER A 257 6.63 7.59 -9.25
N LYS A 258 7.52 8.58 -9.31
CA LYS A 258 7.17 10.00 -9.10
C LYS A 258 6.21 10.48 -10.19
N ILE A 259 6.54 10.27 -11.47
CA ILE A 259 5.68 10.68 -12.60
C ILE A 259 4.30 10.02 -12.50
N ILE A 260 4.24 8.73 -12.19
CA ILE A 260 2.96 8.02 -12.06
C ILE A 260 2.17 8.54 -10.84
N GLY A 261 2.85 8.77 -9.71
CA GLY A 261 2.24 9.35 -8.52
C GLY A 261 1.61 10.72 -8.79
N ASP A 262 2.38 11.62 -9.42
CA ASP A 262 1.92 12.97 -9.76
C ASP A 262 0.77 12.94 -10.78
N ALA A 263 0.77 12.00 -11.71
CA ALA A 263 -0.33 11.81 -12.65
C ALA A 263 -1.65 11.41 -11.94
N PHE A 264 -1.59 10.47 -10.99
CA PHE A 264 -2.75 10.12 -10.15
C PHE A 264 -3.20 11.30 -9.29
N TYR A 265 -2.25 12.03 -8.68
CA TYR A 265 -2.56 13.23 -7.89
C TYR A 265 -3.26 14.30 -8.73
N ASN A 266 -2.72 14.65 -9.90
CA ASN A 266 -3.32 15.65 -10.78
C ASN A 266 -4.73 15.25 -11.24
N SER A 267 -4.96 13.97 -11.48
CA SER A 267 -6.31 13.47 -11.77
C SER A 267 -7.24 13.57 -10.54
N SER A 268 -6.74 13.23 -9.34
CA SER A 268 -7.51 13.36 -8.09
C SER A 268 -7.91 14.80 -7.76
N VAL A 269 -7.07 15.79 -8.09
CA VAL A 269 -7.39 17.21 -7.91
C VAL A 269 -8.60 17.61 -8.76
N LYS A 270 -8.75 17.05 -9.96
CA LYS A 270 -9.92 17.31 -10.82
C LYS A 270 -11.18 16.70 -10.23
N ASP A 271 -11.09 15.46 -9.75
CA ASP A 271 -12.22 14.81 -9.09
C ASP A 271 -12.65 15.55 -7.82
N TYR A 272 -11.69 16.01 -7.01
CA TYR A 272 -11.95 16.79 -5.80
C TYR A 272 -12.68 18.10 -6.14
N LYS A 273 -12.21 18.85 -7.15
CA LYS A 273 -12.85 20.08 -7.62
C LYS A 273 -14.25 19.85 -8.19
N ALA A 274 -14.53 18.64 -8.68
CA ALA A 274 -15.84 18.22 -9.16
C ALA A 274 -16.68 17.55 -8.06
N GLU A 275 -16.26 17.65 -6.78
CA GLU A 275 -16.94 17.09 -5.60
C GLU A 275 -17.09 15.55 -5.63
N LYS A 276 -16.29 14.87 -6.46
CA LYS A 276 -16.23 13.41 -6.56
C LYS A 276 -15.21 12.84 -5.57
N TYR A 277 -15.44 13.08 -4.28
CA TYR A 277 -14.45 12.83 -3.23
C TYR A 277 -14.02 11.37 -3.12
N ASP A 278 -14.93 10.39 -3.29
CA ASP A 278 -14.54 8.97 -3.30
C ASP A 278 -13.57 8.60 -4.43
N LYS A 279 -13.75 9.21 -5.61
CA LYS A 279 -12.83 9.03 -6.76
C LYS A 279 -11.49 9.69 -6.47
N ALA A 280 -11.50 10.89 -5.87
CA ALA A 280 -10.29 11.58 -5.43
C ALA A 280 -9.52 10.72 -4.41
N VAL A 281 -10.18 10.19 -3.38
CA VAL A 281 -9.60 9.27 -2.37
C VAL A 281 -8.95 8.06 -3.02
N PHE A 282 -9.64 7.39 -3.96
CA PHE A 282 -9.07 6.25 -4.67
C PHE A 282 -7.79 6.62 -5.41
N LYS A 283 -7.80 7.71 -6.18
CA LYS A 283 -6.64 8.16 -6.96
C LYS A 283 -5.49 8.63 -6.07
N LEU A 284 -5.77 9.29 -4.95
CA LEU A 284 -4.75 9.70 -3.97
C LEU A 284 -4.09 8.50 -3.29
N LYS A 285 -4.86 7.46 -2.93
CA LYS A 285 -4.29 6.20 -2.44
C LYS A 285 -3.38 5.55 -3.48
N LYS A 286 -3.71 5.64 -4.78
CA LYS A 286 -2.80 5.20 -5.86
C LYS A 286 -1.56 6.07 -5.94
N ALA A 287 -1.69 7.40 -5.87
CA ALA A 287 -0.55 8.31 -5.86
C ALA A 287 0.45 7.97 -4.74
N ILE A 288 -0.05 7.78 -3.52
CA ILE A 288 0.71 7.36 -2.33
C ILE A 288 1.41 6.02 -2.56
N ASN A 289 0.71 5.02 -3.09
CA ASN A 289 1.32 3.70 -3.37
C ASN A 289 2.53 3.79 -4.33
N TYR A 290 2.54 4.77 -5.24
CA TYR A 290 3.69 5.01 -6.12
C TYR A 290 4.77 5.87 -5.44
N ASN A 291 4.37 6.95 -4.76
CA ASN A 291 5.27 7.87 -4.09
C ASN A 291 4.70 8.32 -2.73
N HIS A 292 5.02 7.56 -1.68
CA HIS A 292 4.44 7.72 -0.34
C HIS A 292 5.14 8.77 0.53
N MET A 293 6.16 9.46 0.01
CA MET A 293 6.94 10.51 0.71
C MET A 293 6.51 11.93 0.30
N GLU A 294 5.38 12.07 -0.36
CA GLU A 294 4.92 13.33 -0.94
C GLU A 294 3.78 13.91 -0.10
N ALA A 295 4.07 14.98 0.67
CA ALA A 295 3.16 15.56 1.65
C ALA A 295 1.81 16.00 1.05
N LYS A 296 1.82 16.64 -0.13
CA LYS A 296 0.60 17.14 -0.80
C LYS A 296 -0.42 16.03 -1.11
N TYR A 297 0.02 14.77 -1.26
CA TYR A 297 -0.89 13.65 -1.48
C TYR A 297 -1.72 13.35 -0.23
N TYR A 298 -1.08 13.32 0.94
CA TYR A 298 -1.78 13.12 2.21
C TYR A 298 -2.62 14.34 2.58
N PHE A 299 -2.13 15.54 2.28
CA PHE A 299 -2.87 16.78 2.50
C PHE A 299 -4.23 16.76 1.79
N LEU A 300 -4.24 16.52 0.48
CA LEU A 300 -5.50 16.45 -0.28
C LEU A 300 -6.34 15.22 0.09
N LEU A 301 -5.70 14.11 0.49
CA LEU A 301 -6.42 12.93 0.97
C LEU A 301 -7.15 13.23 2.28
N GLY A 302 -6.53 13.99 3.19
CA GLY A 302 -7.16 14.48 4.40
C GLY A 302 -8.38 15.34 4.10
N HIS A 303 -8.25 16.33 3.22
CA HIS A 303 -9.38 17.13 2.75
C HIS A 303 -10.49 16.29 2.12
N SER A 304 -10.14 15.30 1.31
CA SER A 304 -11.14 14.45 0.65
C SER A 304 -11.92 13.62 1.68
N TYR A 305 -11.27 13.12 2.73
CA TYR A 305 -11.95 12.44 3.83
C TYR A 305 -12.80 13.36 4.68
N TYR A 306 -12.33 14.59 4.93
CA TYR A 306 -13.09 15.59 5.66
C TYR A 306 -14.43 15.88 4.96
N GLN A 307 -14.41 16.05 3.63
CA GLN A 307 -15.63 16.22 2.82
C GLN A 307 -16.56 15.01 2.87
N LEU A 308 -15.99 13.80 3.02
CA LEU A 308 -16.75 12.56 3.22
C LEU A 308 -17.20 12.34 4.67
N LYS A 309 -17.10 13.36 5.54
CA LYS A 309 -17.45 13.30 6.98
C LYS A 309 -16.66 12.24 7.76
N LYS A 310 -15.43 11.95 7.32
CA LYS A 310 -14.50 11.02 7.97
C LYS A 310 -13.36 11.79 8.64
N GLN A 311 -13.69 12.55 9.68
CA GLN A 311 -12.77 13.48 10.33
C GLN A 311 -11.52 12.79 10.90
N ASP A 312 -11.66 11.63 11.53
CA ASP A 312 -10.49 10.90 12.08
C ASP A 312 -9.51 10.52 10.96
N PHE A 313 -10.02 9.99 9.85
CA PHE A 313 -9.18 9.73 8.67
C PHE A 313 -8.53 11.01 8.14
N ALA A 314 -9.23 12.15 8.17
CA ALA A 314 -8.67 13.42 7.75
C ALA A 314 -7.48 13.82 8.63
N CYS A 315 -7.67 13.82 9.94
CA CYS A 315 -6.65 14.18 10.92
C CYS A 315 -5.41 13.29 10.83
N GLU A 316 -5.56 11.97 10.66
CA GLU A 316 -4.41 11.08 10.49
C GLU A 316 -3.61 11.36 9.21
N ASN A 317 -4.30 11.69 8.11
CA ASN A 317 -3.61 12.02 6.87
C ASN A 317 -2.92 13.40 6.95
N TRP A 318 -3.53 14.39 7.61
CA TRP A 318 -2.87 15.67 7.86
C TRP A 318 -1.69 15.55 8.82
N THR A 319 -1.75 14.67 9.81
CA THR A 319 -0.60 14.33 10.68
C THR A 319 0.57 13.83 9.83
N ILE A 320 0.32 12.92 8.88
CA ILE A 320 1.36 12.44 7.96
C ILE A 320 1.86 13.59 7.08
N ALA A 321 0.97 14.40 6.51
CA ALA A 321 1.36 15.53 5.68
C ALA A 321 2.31 16.49 6.43
N ASN A 322 1.97 16.88 7.66
CA ASN A 322 2.78 17.74 8.52
C ASN A 322 4.14 17.12 8.87
N SER A 323 4.16 15.80 9.10
CA SER A 323 5.42 15.09 9.38
C SER A 323 6.38 15.03 8.19
N LEU A 324 5.87 15.18 6.96
CA LEU A 324 6.65 15.17 5.74
C LEU A 324 7.03 16.59 5.27
N ASP A 325 6.18 17.58 5.56
CA ASP A 325 6.37 19.00 5.28
C ASP A 325 5.65 19.83 6.35
N SER A 326 6.40 20.37 7.31
CA SER A 326 5.84 21.09 8.47
C SER A 326 5.18 22.42 8.12
N GLY A 327 5.38 22.94 6.90
CA GLY A 327 4.75 24.17 6.42
C GLY A 327 3.44 23.95 5.67
N ILE A 328 3.00 22.69 5.48
CA ILE A 328 1.89 22.39 4.56
C ILE A 328 0.50 22.64 5.16
N LEU A 329 0.38 22.59 6.49
CA LEU A 329 -0.89 22.78 7.18
C LEU A 329 -1.15 24.26 7.46
N LYS A 330 -2.41 24.66 7.27
CA LYS A 330 -2.90 25.97 7.74
C LYS A 330 -3.36 25.87 9.19
N LYS A 331 -3.38 27.01 9.89
CA LYS A 331 -3.76 27.10 11.30
C LYS A 331 -5.16 26.51 11.58
N GLU A 332 -6.11 26.70 10.67
CA GLU A 332 -7.46 26.18 10.87
C GLU A 332 -7.48 24.64 10.90
N ILE A 333 -6.61 24.00 10.12
CA ILE A 333 -6.50 22.53 10.08
C ILE A 333 -5.80 22.01 11.34
N THR A 334 -4.77 22.71 11.83
CA THR A 334 -4.11 22.33 13.07
C THR A 334 -5.07 22.40 14.25
N ASP A 335 -5.96 23.40 14.27
CA ASP A 335 -6.97 23.57 15.31
C ASP A 335 -8.04 22.46 15.26
N ILE A 336 -8.54 22.10 14.07
CA ILE A 336 -9.55 21.02 13.89
C ILE A 336 -9.07 19.67 14.46
N CYS A 337 -7.78 19.40 14.35
CA CYS A 337 -7.20 18.09 14.68
C CYS A 337 -6.28 18.12 15.91
N ASN A 338 -6.22 19.25 16.64
CA ASN A 338 -5.30 19.45 17.76
C ASN A 338 -3.84 19.07 17.43
N LEU A 339 -3.39 19.38 16.21
CA LEU A 339 -2.04 19.10 15.75
C LEU A 339 -1.11 20.22 16.25
N LYS A 340 -0.04 19.84 16.96
CA LYS A 340 0.96 20.78 17.48
C LYS A 340 2.07 21.07 16.48
#